data_AF-A0A968RVJ0-F1
#
_entry.id   AF-A0A968RVJ0-F1
#
_cell.length_a   1.000
_cell.length_b   1.000
_cell.length_c   1.000
_cell.angle_alpha   90.00
_cell.angle_beta   90.00
_cell.angle_gamma   90.00
#
_symmetry.space_group_name_H-M   'P 1'
#
loop_
_entity.id
_entity.type
_entity.pdbx_description
1 polymer ?
#
loop_
_entity_poly.entity_id
_entity_poly.type
_entity_poly.pdbx_seq_one_letter_code
_entity_poly.pdbx_strand_id
1 'polypeptide(L)' 'MEAIYHEAGRVVFENTLPVYEYRIADHLGNTRVVFKNVGGVAQVMQRNEYYPLGWSLRSKKVNMVIHTRTKKRKRS' A
#
# COMPACT_ATOMS: atom_id res chain seq x y z
N MET A 1 -20.01 4.66 5.31
CA MET A 1 -20.19 4.20 3.93
C MET A 1 -19.38 2.92 3.74
N GLU A 2 -19.96 1.92 3.12
CA GLU A 2 -19.27 0.67 2.77
C GLU A 2 -18.27 0.92 1.62
N ALA A 3 -17.17 0.16 1.56
CA ALA A 3 -16.15 0.33 0.53
C ALA A 3 -16.61 -0.26 -0.82
N ILE A 4 -16.24 0.40 -1.93
CA ILE A 4 -16.51 -0.08 -3.29
C ILE A 4 -15.29 -0.84 -3.79
N TYR A 5 -15.44 -2.10 -4.19
CA TYR A 5 -14.33 -2.94 -4.63
C TYR A 5 -14.18 -2.96 -6.16
N HIS A 6 -12.94 -3.08 -6.63
CA HIS A 6 -12.58 -3.30 -8.03
C HIS A 6 -11.36 -4.23 -8.11
N GLU A 7 -10.95 -4.63 -9.32
CA GLU A 7 -9.90 -5.64 -9.52
C GLU A 7 -8.58 -5.32 -8.77
N ALA A 8 -8.14 -4.07 -8.86
CA ALA A 8 -6.87 -3.59 -8.32
C ALA A 8 -6.92 -3.13 -6.85
N GLY A 9 -8.10 -3.10 -6.21
CA GLY A 9 -8.24 -2.50 -4.89
C GLY A 9 -9.65 -2.13 -4.48
N ARG A 10 -9.78 -1.01 -3.77
CA ARG A 10 -11.07 -0.49 -3.29
C ARG A 10 -11.08 1.02 -3.18
N VAL A 11 -12.27 1.59 -3.18
CA VAL A 11 -12.54 2.99 -2.88
C VAL A 11 -13.20 3.07 -1.51
N VAL A 12 -12.63 3.89 -0.62
CA VAL A 12 -13.15 4.19 0.71
C VAL A 12 -13.55 5.67 0.73
N PHE A 13 -14.69 6.01 1.32
CA PHE A 13 -15.12 7.40 1.45
C PHE A 13 -14.74 7.95 2.83
N GLU A 14 -13.75 8.84 2.87
CA GLU A 14 -13.37 9.59 4.07
C GLU A 14 -14.03 10.99 3.99
N ASN A 15 -14.98 11.29 4.88
CA ASN A 15 -15.70 12.58 4.90
C ASN A 15 -16.27 12.97 3.52
N THR A 16 -16.88 12.02 2.82
CA THR A 16 -17.48 12.19 1.47
C THR A 16 -16.44 12.32 0.34
N LEU A 17 -15.14 12.35 0.65
CA LEU A 17 -14.08 12.34 -0.36
C LEU A 17 -13.66 10.90 -0.69
N PRO A 18 -13.59 10.52 -1.98
CA PRO A 18 -13.15 9.18 -2.38
C PRO A 18 -11.63 9.05 -2.20
N VAL A 19 -11.23 8.04 -1.42
CA VAL A 19 -9.83 7.62 -1.23
C VAL A 19 -9.64 6.29 -1.96
N TYR A 20 -8.76 6.31 -2.95
CA TYR A 20 -8.41 5.13 -3.74
C TYR A 20 -7.27 4.37 -3.08
N GLU A 21 -7.52 3.11 -2.74
CA GLU A 21 -6.56 2.20 -2.16
C GLU A 21 -6.26 1.06 -3.14
N TYR A 22 -4.99 0.86 -3.43
CA TYR A 22 -4.51 -0.16 -4.35
C TYR A 22 -3.79 -1.26 -3.57
N ARG A 23 -3.90 -2.50 -4.06
CA ARG A 23 -3.21 -3.66 -3.49
C ARG A 23 -2.21 -4.26 -4.47
N ILE A 24 -1.08 -4.69 -3.94
CA ILE A 24 -0.14 -5.57 -4.65
C ILE A 24 -0.30 -6.96 -4.07
N ALA A 25 -0.63 -7.92 -4.91
CA ALA A 25 -0.70 -9.33 -4.56
C ALA A 25 0.55 -10.07 -5.07
N ASP A 26 0.90 -11.17 -4.38
CA ASP A 26 1.87 -12.12 -4.92
C ASP A 26 1.23 -13.08 -5.94
N HIS A 27 2.04 -13.98 -6.49
CA HIS A 27 1.61 -14.96 -7.51
C HIS A 27 0.54 -15.94 -7.01
N LEU A 28 0.35 -16.07 -5.69
CA LEU A 28 -0.69 -16.90 -5.07
C LEU A 28 -1.93 -16.09 -4.69
N GLY A 29 -1.96 -14.79 -5.02
CA GLY A 29 -3.09 -13.90 -4.73
C GLY A 29 -3.08 -13.30 -3.32
N ASN A 30 -2.04 -13.53 -2.51
CA ASN A 30 -1.99 -12.94 -1.17
C ASN A 30 -1.64 -11.45 -1.24
N THR A 31 -2.44 -10.62 -0.59
CA THR A 31 -2.19 -9.16 -0.56
C THR A 31 -0.96 -8.86 0.29
N ARG A 32 0.11 -8.35 -0.32
CA ARG A 32 1.39 -8.00 0.35
C ARG A 32 1.43 -6.56 0.82
N VAL A 33 0.91 -5.64 0.02
CA VAL A 33 0.94 -4.20 0.31
C VAL A 33 -0.38 -3.59 -0.11
N VAL A 34 -0.95 -2.76 0.75
CA VAL A 34 -2.02 -1.82 0.42
C VAL A 34 -1.46 -0.42 0.53
N PHE A 35 -1.67 0.42 -0.48
CA PHE A 35 -1.17 1.79 -0.50
C PHE A 35 -2.17 2.73 -1.16
N LYS A 36 -2.06 4.02 -0.84
CA LYS A 36 -2.80 5.10 -1.50
C LYS A 36 -1.83 6.10 -2.12
N ASN A 37 -2.30 6.82 -3.13
CA ASN A 37 -1.54 7.93 -3.70
C ASN A 37 -1.85 9.20 -2.91
N VAL A 38 -0.82 9.86 -2.39
CA VAL A 38 -0.91 11.19 -1.79
C VAL A 38 0.07 12.10 -2.54
N GLY A 39 -0.45 12.97 -3.40
CA GLY A 39 0.37 13.96 -4.12
C GLY A 39 1.45 13.37 -5.03
N GLY A 40 1.20 12.21 -5.65
CA GLY A 40 2.17 11.50 -6.49
C GLY A 40 3.10 10.55 -5.71
N VAL A 41 2.97 10.48 -4.39
CA VAL A 41 3.76 9.59 -3.54
C VAL A 41 2.91 8.43 -3.07
N ALA A 42 3.42 7.21 -3.21
CA ALA A 42 2.78 6.02 -2.67
C ALA A 42 2.94 5.97 -1.14
N GLN A 43 1.83 6.13 -0.42
CA GLN A 43 1.76 5.95 1.02
C GLN A 43 1.27 4.55 1.32
N VAL A 44 2.12 3.72 1.92
CA VAL A 44 1.72 2.39 2.40
C VAL A 44 0.74 2.57 3.55
N MET A 45 -0.34 1.79 3.54
CA MET A 45 -1.37 1.74 4.59
C MET A 45 -1.24 0.42 5.37
N GLN A 46 -0.99 -0.67 4.64
CA GLN A 46 -0.85 -2.00 5.22
C GLN A 46 0.27 -2.77 4.51
N ARG A 47 1.06 -3.51 5.30
CA ARG A 47 2.02 -4.49 4.80
C ARG A 47 1.78 -5.83 5.49
N ASN A 48 1.72 -6.87 4.67
CA ASN A 48 1.55 -8.25 5.10
C ASN A 48 2.78 -9.05 4.68
N GLU A 49 3.40 -9.69 5.66
CA GLU A 49 4.53 -10.59 5.44
C GLU A 49 4.05 -12.02 5.64
N TYR A 50 4.19 -12.86 4.60
CA TYR A 50 3.84 -14.28 4.64
C TYR A 50 5.10 -15.12 4.46
N TYR A 51 5.16 -16.21 5.21
CA TYR A 51 6.13 -17.30 5.06
C TYR A 51 5.90 -18.12 3.79
N PRO A 52 6.89 -18.93 3.35
CA PRO A 52 6.79 -19.75 2.14
C PRO A 52 5.60 -20.72 2.12
N LEU A 53 5.14 -21.16 3.30
CA LEU A 53 4.00 -22.08 3.46
C LEU A 53 2.67 -21.35 3.73
N GLY A 54 2.58 -20.05 3.45
CA GLY A 54 1.34 -19.28 3.52
C GLY A 54 0.95 -18.74 4.90
N TRP A 55 1.74 -19.00 5.94
CA TRP A 55 1.46 -18.45 7.27
C TRP A 55 1.81 -16.97 7.34
N SER A 56 0.88 -16.17 7.87
CA SER A 56 1.09 -14.74 8.09
C SER A 56 2.07 -14.53 9.26
N LEU A 57 3.26 -14.03 8.96
CA LEU A 57 4.30 -13.72 9.95
C LEU A 57 3.93 -12.48 10.77
N ARG A 58 3.46 -11.43 10.10
CA ARG A 58 3.05 -10.19 10.76
C ARG A 58 2.25 -9.32 9.81
N SER A 59 1.11 -8.83 10.28
CA SER A 59 0.41 -7.71 9.64
C SER A 59 0.78 -6.44 10.40
N LYS A 60 1.43 -5.49 9.72
CA LYS A 60 1.66 -4.16 10.28
C LYS A 60 0.77 -3.17 9.51
N LYS A 61 -0.10 -2.47 10.23
CA LYS A 61 -0.64 -1.19 9.74
C LYS A 61 0.49 -0.19 9.83
N VAL A 62 0.97 0.27 8.68
CA VAL A 62 2.14 1.13 8.60
C VAL A 62 1.66 2.46 8.03
N ASN A 63 1.70 3.54 8.81
CA ASN A 63 1.60 4.90 8.26
C ASN A 63 3.01 5.36 7.87
N MET A 64 3.53 4.88 6.73
CA MET A 64 4.87 5.25 6.26
C MET A 64 4.77 5.96 4.91
N VAL A 65 5.15 7.24 4.91
CA VAL A 65 5.34 8.04 3.69
C VAL A 65 6.72 7.69 3.13
N ILE A 66 6.75 6.97 2.00
CA ILE A 66 8.00 6.61 1.34
C ILE A 66 8.54 7.86 0.63
N HIS A 67 9.49 8.55 1.26
CA HIS A 67 10.24 9.62 0.61
C HIS A 67 11.35 9.00 -0.25
N THR A 68 11.27 9.13 -1.58
CA THR A 68 12.36 8.75 -2.46
C THR A 68 13.54 9.70 -2.25
N ARG A 69 14.51 9.30 -1.41
CA ARG A 69 15.78 10.03 -1.29
C ARG A 69 16.60 9.84 -2.56
N THR A 70 16.49 10.77 -3.52
CA THR A 70 17.45 10.87 -4.63
C THR A 70 18.78 11.40 -4.08
N LYS A 71 19.78 10.52 -3.90
CA LYS A 71 21.16 10.94 -3.56
C LYS A 71 21.74 11.75 -4.74
N LYS A 72 21.75 13.08 -4.64
CA LYS A 72 22.55 13.93 -5.52
C LYS A 72 24.03 13.73 -5.15
N ARG A 73 24.79 12.96 -5.95
CA ARG A 73 26.25 12.83 -5.78
C ARG A 73 26.89 14.17 -6.19
N LYS A 74 27.39 14.94 -5.21
CA LYS A 74 28.32 16.06 -5.47
C LYS A 74 29.62 15.45 -6.03
N ARG A 75 29.96 15.78 -7.28
CA ARG A 75 31.30 15.54 -7.82
C ARG A 75 32.20 16.65 -7.25
N SER A 76 33.28 16.26 -6.59
CA SER A 76 34.38 17.14 -6.19
C SER A 76 35.37 17.27 -7.33
#